data_AF-A0A9W7YE68-F1
#
_entry.id   AF-A0A9W7YE68-F1
#
_cell.length_a   1.000
_cell.length_b   1.000
_cell.length_c   1.000
_cell.angle_alpha   90.00
_cell.angle_beta   90.00
_cell.angle_gamma   90.00
#
_symmetry.space_group_name_H-M   'P 1'
#
loop_
_entity.id
_entity.type
_entity.pdbx_description
1 polymer ?
#
loop_
_entity_poly.entity_id
_entity_poly.type
_entity_poly.pdbx_seq_one_letter_code
_entity_poly.pdbx_strand_id
1 'polypeptide(L)'
;MMLGGLFGGGFIAPHNMHDPFASQQAVLLRNADHVLRVRVGPDMQHLETIDVNYERTPMKIDTPDFKGYITVRVFGFNGLMADPCHPPPVQAEYFANGFNRKALYSIQVVGRFLHGDLTANDIMFGNYFDQRLPLPPFSGLFEWFMRRMDRTLVLDMKSDTPSATSPLLSTVQRLSYWSGDLHGSERSELPEINNKILRELHPIDGAFDGAGRVAEYFPIKDTLNKDSKKRRRFFEKSSRRQRWKIKPTDMYAMDFYSPFIDVNHQCVRMPNAVVEPMPFFDGDMPLRYECRTRDGQHTFFVVQFELIPSSRVRQLRPRQNRPSRAYRDSGYEREILDPPPPYTEEA
;
A
#
# COMPACT_ATOMS: atom_id res chain seq x y z
N MET A 1 -32.50 22.55 32.11
CA MET A 1 -32.48 21.94 33.47
C MET A 1 -32.78 20.45 33.29
N MET A 2 -31.99 19.47 33.67
CA MET A 2 -30.74 19.43 34.45
C MET A 2 -29.79 18.39 33.83
N LEU A 3 -28.51 18.78 33.75
CA LEU A 3 -27.33 17.92 33.76
C LEU A 3 -27.04 17.53 35.21
N GLY A 4 -26.48 16.33 35.43
CA GLY A 4 -25.74 16.04 36.66
C GLY A 4 -26.06 14.69 37.26
N GLY A 5 -25.05 13.82 37.34
CA GLY A 5 -25.09 12.70 38.29
C GLY A 5 -24.61 11.35 37.76
N LEU A 6 -23.40 11.25 37.17
CA LEU A 6 -22.71 9.95 37.06
C LEU A 6 -21.19 10.01 37.34
N PHE A 7 -20.64 11.15 37.75
CA PHE A 7 -19.23 11.26 38.15
C PHE A 7 -19.12 11.90 39.54
N GLY A 8 -19.44 11.11 40.56
CA GLY A 8 -19.17 11.42 41.96
C GLY A 8 -18.09 10.46 42.48
N GLY A 9 -16.84 10.76 42.16
CA GLY A 9 -15.65 10.06 42.66
C GLY A 9 -14.46 10.98 42.50
N GLY A 10 -13.79 11.31 43.61
CA GLY A 10 -12.80 12.39 43.69
C GLY A 10 -11.74 12.36 42.60
N PHE A 11 -11.41 13.55 42.09
CA PHE A 11 -10.22 13.80 41.29
C PHE A 11 -8.97 13.50 42.14
N ILE A 12 -8.49 12.27 42.07
CA ILE A 12 -7.05 12.00 42.21
C ILE A 12 -6.50 12.17 40.80
N ALA A 13 -5.73 13.22 40.57
CA ALA A 13 -5.04 13.43 39.31
C ALA A 13 -4.17 12.19 39.02
N PRO A 14 -4.34 11.49 37.87
CA PRO A 14 -3.38 10.48 37.50
C PRO A 14 -2.08 11.20 37.11
N HIS A 15 -1.09 11.16 37.98
CA HIS A 15 0.31 11.38 37.62
C HIS A 15 0.71 10.29 36.63
N ASN A 16 0.45 10.54 35.35
CA ASN A 16 1.05 9.99 34.12
C ASN A 16 0.06 10.19 32.97
N MET A 17 -0.26 11.46 32.68
CA MET A 17 -0.90 11.78 31.41
C MET A 17 0.18 11.69 30.34
N HIS A 18 0.14 10.64 29.54
CA HIS A 18 1.07 10.37 28.45
C HIS A 18 1.08 11.58 27.50
N ASP A 19 2.20 12.30 27.39
CA ASP A 19 2.31 13.44 26.48
C ASP A 19 2.58 12.94 25.05
N PRO A 20 1.61 13.04 24.12
CA PRO A 20 1.76 12.58 22.75
C PRO A 20 2.85 13.35 21.97
N PHE A 21 3.15 14.59 22.37
CA PHE A 21 4.21 15.39 21.73
C PHE A 21 5.59 14.90 22.12
N ALA A 22 5.81 14.61 23.41
CA ALA A 22 7.05 14.02 23.89
C ALA A 22 7.32 12.66 23.23
N SER A 23 6.30 11.81 23.10
CA SER A 23 6.42 10.52 22.42
C SER A 23 6.74 10.66 20.93
N GLN A 24 6.10 11.60 20.22
CA GLN A 24 6.40 11.87 18.81
C GLN A 24 7.85 12.37 18.64
N GLN A 25 8.31 13.27 19.50
CA GLN A 25 9.68 13.79 19.45
C GLN A 25 10.72 12.70 19.75
N ALA A 26 10.43 11.78 20.68
CA ALA A 26 11.27 10.62 20.94
C ALA A 26 11.42 9.70 19.72
N VAL A 27 10.35 9.46 18.94
CA VAL A 27 10.42 8.66 17.71
C VAL A 27 11.32 9.31 16.68
N LEU A 28 11.14 10.61 16.47
CA LEU A 28 11.93 11.39 15.51
C LEU A 28 13.41 11.37 15.88
N LEU A 29 13.74 11.53 17.17
CA LEU A 29 15.11 11.46 17.66
C LEU A 29 15.71 10.05 17.50
N ARG A 30 14.96 8.99 17.85
CA ARG A 30 15.42 7.61 17.72
C ARG A 30 15.76 7.24 16.28
N ASN A 31 14.92 7.67 15.34
CA ASN A 31 15.06 7.32 13.93
C ASN A 31 15.85 8.37 13.13
N ALA A 32 16.44 9.39 13.78
CA ALA A 32 17.14 10.48 13.10
C ALA A 32 18.31 10.00 12.23
N ASP A 33 18.99 8.93 12.65
CA ASP A 33 20.09 8.31 11.91
C ASP A 33 19.66 7.17 10.98
N HIS A 34 18.37 6.99 10.74
CA HIS A 34 17.84 5.94 9.87
C HIS A 34 17.25 6.52 8.59
N VAL A 35 17.26 5.70 7.54
CA VAL A 35 16.52 6.00 6.31
C VAL A 35 15.53 4.89 6.04
N LEU A 36 14.37 5.26 5.49
CA LEU A 36 13.40 4.29 5.02
C LEU A 36 13.94 3.59 3.77
N ARG A 37 13.95 2.26 3.79
CA ARG A 37 14.11 1.43 2.61
C ARG A 37 12.79 0.69 2.36
N VAL A 38 12.33 0.73 1.11
CA VAL A 38 11.17 -0.05 0.68
C VAL A 38 11.67 -1.16 -0.23
N ARG A 39 11.26 -2.40 0.05
CA ARG A 39 11.55 -3.56 -0.78
C ARG A 39 10.29 -4.25 -1.25
N VAL A 40 10.31 -4.78 -2.45
CA VAL A 40 9.20 -5.52 -3.06
C VAL A 40 9.74 -6.77 -3.73
N GLY A 41 8.96 -7.85 -3.72
CA GLY A 41 9.34 -9.11 -4.34
C GLY A 41 8.20 -10.11 -4.36
N PRO A 42 8.37 -11.27 -5.01
CA PRO A 42 7.37 -12.34 -5.02
C PRO A 42 7.24 -13.02 -3.65
N ASP A 43 8.31 -13.04 -2.87
CA ASP A 43 8.39 -13.66 -1.56
C ASP A 43 9.48 -13.01 -0.70
N MET A 44 9.68 -13.53 0.51
CA MET A 44 10.65 -13.01 1.49
C MET A 44 12.12 -13.16 1.09
N GLN A 45 12.45 -14.13 0.27
CA GLN A 45 13.82 -14.43 -0.15
C GLN A 45 14.24 -13.55 -1.33
N HIS A 46 13.27 -13.12 -2.15
CA HIS A 46 13.50 -12.39 -3.40
C HIS A 46 13.04 -10.92 -3.33
N LEU A 47 13.33 -10.22 -2.24
CA LEU A 47 12.99 -8.81 -2.06
C LEU A 47 14.05 -7.86 -2.65
N GLU A 48 13.64 -6.90 -3.47
CA GLU A 48 14.52 -5.88 -4.07
C GLU A 48 14.12 -4.47 -3.64
N THR A 49 15.10 -3.57 -3.48
CA THR A 49 14.80 -2.15 -3.24
C THR A 49 14.16 -1.54 -4.48
N ILE A 50 13.14 -0.70 -4.28
CA ILE A 50 12.41 -0.05 -5.38
C ILE A 50 12.52 1.47 -5.31
N ASP A 51 12.23 2.13 -6.43
CA ASP A 51 12.13 3.59 -6.52
C ASP A 51 10.76 4.08 -6.06
N VAL A 52 10.68 4.51 -4.80
CA VAL A 52 9.43 4.98 -4.18
C VAL A 52 8.99 6.32 -4.79
N ASN A 53 7.68 6.48 -4.96
CA ASN A 53 7.08 7.63 -5.65
C ASN A 53 7.51 7.79 -7.12
N TYR A 54 8.20 6.82 -7.72
CA TYR A 54 8.64 6.88 -9.10
C TYR A 54 7.87 5.87 -9.95
N GLU A 55 6.77 6.31 -10.55
CA GLU A 55 5.80 5.40 -11.16
C GLU A 55 6.26 4.81 -12.50
N ARG A 56 7.30 5.35 -13.13
CA ARG A 56 7.79 4.91 -14.45
C ARG A 56 8.53 3.58 -14.42
N THR A 57 8.98 3.14 -13.25
CA THR A 57 9.66 1.85 -13.06
C THR A 57 8.98 1.04 -11.96
N PRO A 58 7.75 0.55 -12.18
CA PRO A 58 7.07 -0.29 -11.21
C PRO A 58 7.81 -1.63 -11.07
N MET A 59 7.74 -2.24 -9.88
CA MET A 59 8.29 -3.58 -9.66
C MET A 59 7.47 -4.61 -10.41
N LYS A 60 8.08 -5.36 -11.33
CA LYS A 60 7.44 -6.47 -12.04
C LYS A 60 7.56 -7.76 -11.23
N ILE A 61 6.44 -8.41 -10.97
CA ILE A 61 6.37 -9.78 -10.45
C ILE A 61 5.93 -10.70 -11.58
N ASP A 62 6.70 -11.76 -11.83
CA ASP A 62 6.43 -12.76 -12.87
C ASP A 62 6.75 -14.14 -12.31
N THR A 63 5.77 -14.76 -11.65
CA THR A 63 5.89 -16.08 -11.03
C THR A 63 4.76 -17.00 -11.50
N PRO A 64 4.85 -18.31 -11.23
CA PRO A 64 3.75 -19.25 -11.52
C PRO A 64 2.44 -18.90 -10.80
N ASP A 65 2.50 -18.20 -9.67
CA ASP A 65 1.34 -17.95 -8.79
C ASP A 65 0.75 -16.55 -9.04
N PHE A 66 1.57 -15.58 -9.45
CA PHE A 66 1.16 -14.20 -9.68
C PHE A 66 1.97 -13.53 -10.80
N LYS A 67 1.28 -12.75 -11.62
CA LYS A 67 1.91 -11.88 -12.61
C LYS A 67 1.36 -10.47 -12.46
N GLY A 68 2.22 -9.47 -12.29
CA GLY A 68 1.77 -8.09 -12.16
C GLY A 68 2.86 -7.06 -11.93
N TYR A 69 2.42 -5.85 -11.65
CA TYR A 69 3.25 -4.68 -11.36
C TYR A 69 2.86 -4.10 -10.00
N ILE A 70 3.85 -3.64 -9.25
CA ILE A 70 3.67 -3.06 -7.93
C ILE A 70 4.36 -1.70 -7.87
N THR A 71 3.63 -0.69 -7.40
CA THR A 71 4.14 0.65 -7.16
C THR A 71 3.87 1.03 -5.72
N VAL A 72 4.88 1.59 -5.04
CA VAL A 72 4.73 2.09 -3.67
C VAL A 72 4.91 3.59 -3.66
N ARG A 73 4.00 4.26 -2.96
CA ARG A 73 4.04 5.71 -2.73
C ARG A 73 4.13 5.97 -1.24
N VAL A 74 4.94 6.93 -0.83
CA VAL A 74 5.10 7.33 0.57
C VAL A 74 5.07 8.86 0.65
N PHE A 75 4.22 9.39 1.51
CA PHE A 75 4.12 10.82 1.75
C PHE A 75 5.39 11.30 2.47
N GLY A 76 6.01 12.37 1.95
CA GLY A 76 7.24 12.92 2.52
C GLY A 76 8.43 11.95 2.46
N PHE A 77 8.46 11.06 1.45
CA PHE A 77 9.53 10.09 1.30
C PHE A 77 10.91 10.76 1.17
N ASN A 78 11.85 10.36 2.02
CA ASN A 78 13.25 10.74 1.96
C ASN A 78 14.15 9.52 2.25
N GLY A 79 13.84 8.41 1.58
CA GLY A 79 14.46 7.12 1.81
C GLY A 79 15.49 6.72 0.76
N LEU A 80 15.88 5.45 0.78
CA LEU A 80 16.78 4.85 -0.20
C LEU A 80 16.02 4.54 -1.50
N MET A 81 16.51 5.09 -2.61
CA MET A 81 16.09 4.74 -3.97
C MET A 81 16.92 3.55 -4.48
N ALA A 82 16.34 2.75 -5.37
CA ALA A 82 17.04 1.68 -6.06
C ALA A 82 18.06 2.28 -7.06
N ASP A 83 17.62 3.26 -7.85
CA ASP A 83 18.50 4.06 -8.70
C ASP A 83 18.75 5.44 -8.07
N PRO A 84 20.00 5.75 -7.67
CA PRO A 84 20.36 7.08 -7.18
C PRO A 84 20.11 8.22 -8.18
N CYS A 85 19.97 7.92 -9.47
CA CYS A 85 19.66 8.88 -10.53
C CYS A 85 18.16 9.21 -10.62
N HIS A 86 17.30 8.48 -9.92
CA HIS A 86 15.87 8.79 -9.78
C HIS A 86 15.65 9.57 -8.48
N PRO A 87 15.77 10.92 -8.48
CA PRO A 87 15.42 11.67 -7.29
C PRO A 87 13.93 11.44 -6.97
N PRO A 88 13.57 11.15 -5.72
CA PRO A 88 12.16 11.02 -5.36
C PRO A 88 11.46 12.35 -5.67
N PRO A 89 10.29 12.35 -6.33
CA PRO A 89 9.55 13.59 -6.54
C PRO A 89 9.22 14.22 -5.19
N VAL A 90 9.42 15.54 -5.09
CA VAL A 90 9.25 16.33 -3.86
C VAL A 90 7.90 16.08 -3.20
N GLN A 91 6.86 15.88 -4.01
CA GLN A 91 5.56 15.38 -3.56
C GLN A 91 4.94 14.57 -4.70
N ALA A 92 4.57 13.32 -4.42
CA ALA A 92 3.80 12.55 -5.39
C ALA A 92 2.40 13.17 -5.55
N GLU A 93 1.97 13.37 -6.80
CA GLU A 93 0.66 13.96 -7.13
C GLU A 93 -0.50 13.22 -6.47
N TYR A 94 -0.34 11.91 -6.24
CA TYR A 94 -1.25 11.06 -5.47
C TYR A 94 -1.74 11.67 -4.16
N PHE A 95 -0.88 12.39 -3.44
CA PHE A 95 -1.21 12.97 -2.13
C PHE A 95 -1.75 14.40 -2.22
N ALA A 96 -1.67 15.05 -3.38
CA ALA A 96 -2.02 16.46 -3.52
C ALA A 96 -3.55 16.68 -3.47
N ASN A 97 -4.32 15.81 -4.13
CA ASN A 97 -5.74 16.04 -4.38
C ASN A 97 -6.65 14.85 -3.99
N GLY A 98 -7.92 15.16 -3.72
CA GLY A 98 -8.99 14.17 -3.59
C GLY A 98 -8.95 13.30 -2.32
N PHE A 99 -9.42 12.06 -2.47
CA PHE A 99 -9.66 11.10 -1.39
C PHE A 99 -8.39 10.63 -0.66
N ASN A 100 -7.24 10.75 -1.31
CA ASN A 100 -5.97 10.21 -0.85
C ASN A 100 -5.13 11.22 -0.06
N ARG A 101 -5.63 12.46 0.12
CA ARG A 101 -4.93 13.54 0.85
C ARG A 101 -4.54 13.20 2.29
N LYS A 102 -5.22 12.21 2.90
CA LYS A 102 -4.91 11.74 4.25
C LYS A 102 -4.01 10.51 4.28
N ALA A 103 -3.76 9.87 3.14
CA ALA A 103 -2.89 8.70 3.06
C ALA A 103 -1.45 9.07 3.39
N LEU A 104 -0.75 8.19 4.12
CA LEU A 104 0.66 8.32 4.44
C LEU A 104 1.53 7.46 3.51
N TYR A 105 0.96 6.39 2.98
CA TYR A 105 1.54 5.58 1.92
C TYR A 105 0.45 4.86 1.15
N SER A 106 0.80 4.36 -0.03
CA SER A 106 -0.02 3.53 -0.91
C SER A 106 0.81 2.37 -1.46
N ILE A 107 0.19 1.20 -1.54
CA ILE A 107 0.66 0.01 -2.23
C ILE A 107 -0.34 -0.25 -3.35
N GLN A 108 0.07 0.07 -4.57
CA GLN A 108 -0.71 -0.19 -5.76
C GLN A 108 -0.21 -1.46 -6.42
N VAL A 109 -1.15 -2.32 -6.82
CA VAL A 109 -0.86 -3.58 -7.49
C VAL A 109 -1.78 -3.73 -8.67
N VAL A 110 -1.22 -4.08 -9.83
CA VAL A 110 -2.00 -4.47 -11.00
C VAL A 110 -1.50 -5.81 -11.50
N GLY A 111 -2.37 -6.83 -11.51
CA GLY A 111 -1.94 -8.16 -11.86
C GLY A 111 -3.05 -9.21 -11.87
N ARG A 112 -2.59 -10.45 -12.04
CA ARG A 112 -3.41 -11.66 -12.19
C ARG A 112 -2.94 -12.69 -11.18
N PHE A 113 -3.89 -13.34 -10.51
CA PHE A 113 -3.63 -14.50 -9.66
C PHE A 113 -3.80 -15.76 -10.50
N LEU A 114 -2.76 -16.57 -10.63
CA LEU A 114 -2.69 -17.58 -11.69
C LEU A 114 -3.15 -18.99 -11.28
N HIS A 115 -3.53 -19.20 -10.01
CA HIS A 115 -4.15 -20.45 -9.58
C HIS A 115 -5.64 -20.52 -9.94
N GLY A 116 -6.04 -21.65 -10.55
CA GLY A 116 -7.40 -21.88 -11.05
C GLY A 116 -8.49 -22.05 -9.99
N ASP A 117 -8.11 -22.40 -8.76
CA ASP A 117 -9.05 -22.94 -7.78
C ASP A 117 -9.39 -21.95 -6.65
N LEU A 118 -8.86 -20.72 -6.73
CA LEU A 118 -8.98 -19.73 -5.68
C LEU A 118 -10.33 -19.02 -5.70
N THR A 119 -10.77 -18.62 -4.51
CA THR A 119 -11.87 -17.68 -4.31
C THR A 119 -11.35 -16.42 -3.64
N ALA A 120 -12.15 -15.34 -3.66
CA ALA A 120 -11.82 -14.13 -2.90
C ALA A 120 -11.72 -14.36 -1.39
N ASN A 121 -12.13 -15.53 -0.87
CA ASN A 121 -11.99 -15.88 0.53
C ASN A 121 -10.59 -16.41 0.88
N ASP A 122 -9.88 -16.90 -0.13
CA ASP A 122 -8.62 -17.62 0.02
C ASP A 122 -7.43 -16.69 -0.09
N ILE A 123 -7.58 -15.51 -0.70
CA ILE A 123 -6.51 -14.51 -0.82
C ILE A 123 -6.56 -13.55 0.38
N MET A 124 -5.49 -13.57 1.17
CA MET A 124 -5.29 -12.71 2.33
C MET A 124 -4.27 -11.61 2.01
N PHE A 125 -4.47 -10.45 2.60
CA PHE A 125 -3.53 -9.33 2.54
C PHE A 125 -3.47 -8.63 3.89
N GLY A 126 -2.26 -8.29 4.32
CA GLY A 126 -2.05 -7.56 5.57
C GLY A 126 -0.66 -7.80 6.13
N ASN A 127 -0.52 -7.58 7.44
CA ASN A 127 0.75 -7.59 8.11
C ASN A 127 1.10 -8.95 8.70
N TYR A 128 2.35 -9.35 8.50
CA TYR A 128 2.98 -10.51 9.11
C TYR A 128 4.24 -10.06 9.83
N PHE A 129 4.44 -10.58 11.03
CA PHE A 129 5.54 -10.20 11.91
C PHE A 129 6.42 -11.43 12.19
N ASP A 130 7.74 -11.21 12.21
CA ASP A 130 8.73 -12.29 12.36
C ASP A 130 8.90 -12.75 13.81
N GLN A 131 8.42 -11.96 14.77
CA GLN A 131 8.56 -12.23 16.20
C GLN A 131 7.37 -11.70 16.98
N ARG A 132 7.20 -12.18 18.22
CA ARG A 132 6.17 -11.71 19.15
C ARG A 132 6.23 -10.19 19.32
N LEU A 133 5.07 -9.56 19.28
CA LEU A 133 4.98 -8.13 19.52
C LEU A 133 4.87 -7.88 21.04
N PRO A 134 5.68 -6.98 21.61
CA PRO A 134 5.41 -6.45 22.94
C PRO A 134 4.15 -5.58 22.85
N LEU A 135 2.99 -6.16 23.14
CA LEU A 135 1.74 -5.41 23.12
C LEU A 135 1.69 -4.46 24.33
N PRO A 136 1.34 -3.18 24.14
CA PRO A 136 1.11 -2.29 25.26
C PRO A 136 0.03 -2.86 26.21
N PRO A 137 0.08 -2.54 27.51
CA PRO A 137 -0.93 -3.00 28.49
C PRO A 137 -2.37 -2.56 28.16
N PHE A 138 -2.57 -1.67 27.18
CA PHE A 138 -3.87 -1.24 26.64
C PHE A 138 -4.25 -1.89 25.29
N SER A 139 -3.83 -3.13 25.02
CA SER A 139 -4.08 -3.82 23.74
C SER A 139 -5.55 -3.82 23.28
N GLY A 140 -6.51 -3.77 24.21
CA GLY A 140 -7.94 -3.71 23.89
C GLY A 140 -8.38 -2.48 23.08
N LEU A 141 -7.78 -1.30 23.29
CA LEU A 141 -8.09 -0.10 22.50
C LEU A 141 -7.53 -0.22 21.06
N PHE A 142 -6.35 -0.81 20.93
CA PHE A 142 -5.73 -1.09 19.64
C PHE A 142 -6.52 -2.14 18.85
N GLU A 143 -6.90 -3.25 19.48
CA GLU A 143 -7.75 -4.27 18.88
C GLU A 143 -9.11 -3.71 18.44
N TRP A 144 -9.74 -2.87 19.27
CA TRP A 144 -10.98 -2.19 18.91
C TRP A 144 -10.80 -1.26 17.71
N PHE A 145 -9.71 -0.48 17.67
CA PHE A 145 -9.43 0.43 16.56
C PHE A 145 -9.22 -0.35 15.25
N MET A 146 -8.39 -1.39 15.28
CA MET A 146 -8.11 -2.25 14.14
C MET A 146 -9.39 -2.89 13.59
N ARG A 147 -10.27 -3.43 14.46
CA ARG A 147 -11.57 -4.00 14.07
C ARG A 147 -12.57 -2.96 13.55
N ARG A 148 -12.48 -1.71 14.00
CA ARG A 148 -13.31 -0.61 13.50
C ARG A 148 -12.89 -0.14 12.12
N MET A 149 -11.59 -0.24 11.79
CA MET A 149 -11.09 0.06 10.45
C MET A 149 -11.43 -1.03 9.44
N ASP A 150 -11.32 -2.29 9.86
CA ASP A 150 -11.62 -3.45 9.03
C ASP A 150 -12.33 -4.53 9.85
N ARG A 151 -13.60 -4.78 9.52
CA ARG A 151 -14.44 -5.77 10.22
C ARG A 151 -14.06 -7.21 9.91
N THR A 152 -13.30 -7.43 8.83
CA THR A 152 -12.83 -8.75 8.40
C THR A 152 -11.43 -9.09 8.89
N LEU A 153 -10.82 -8.20 9.65
CA LEU A 153 -9.48 -8.37 10.17
C LEU A 153 -9.40 -9.57 11.10
N VAL A 154 -8.51 -10.48 10.74
CA VAL A 154 -8.04 -11.60 11.55
C VAL A 154 -6.78 -11.13 12.25
N LEU A 155 -6.87 -11.02 13.57
CA LEU A 155 -5.76 -10.65 14.45
C LEU A 155 -5.27 -11.91 15.16
N ASP A 156 -4.03 -12.28 14.90
CA ASP A 156 -3.29 -13.26 15.68
C ASP A 156 -2.10 -12.55 16.33
N MET A 157 -2.35 -11.88 17.46
CA MET A 157 -1.33 -11.08 18.14
C MET A 157 -0.57 -11.88 19.23
N LYS A 158 -0.99 -13.12 19.51
CA LYS A 158 -0.45 -13.94 20.61
C LYS A 158 0.50 -15.06 20.13
N SER A 159 0.51 -15.33 18.83
CA SER A 159 1.45 -16.28 18.19
C SER A 159 2.90 -15.79 18.27
N ASP A 160 3.83 -16.73 18.09
CA ASP A 160 5.27 -16.43 17.93
C ASP A 160 5.56 -15.61 16.67
N THR A 161 4.72 -15.76 15.65
CA THR A 161 4.74 -14.99 14.40
C THR A 161 3.38 -14.30 14.23
N PRO A 162 3.17 -13.14 14.87
CA PRO A 162 1.90 -12.44 14.84
C PRO A 162 1.46 -12.05 13.43
N SER A 163 0.15 -11.86 13.25
CA SER A 163 -0.39 -11.32 12.01
C SER A 163 -1.64 -10.48 12.21
N ALA A 164 -1.83 -9.52 11.30
CA ALA A 164 -3.03 -8.69 11.18
C ALA A 164 -3.44 -8.64 9.72
N THR A 165 -4.34 -9.56 9.31
CA THR A 165 -4.63 -9.81 7.90
C THR A 165 -6.12 -9.84 7.62
N SER A 166 -6.50 -9.47 6.41
CA SER A 166 -7.88 -9.48 5.94
C SER A 166 -7.98 -10.12 4.56
N PRO A 167 -9.15 -10.63 4.16
CA PRO A 167 -9.38 -10.97 2.76
C PRO A 167 -9.13 -9.76 1.86
N LEU A 168 -8.43 -9.98 0.74
CA LEU A 168 -7.93 -8.90 -0.10
C LEU A 168 -9.04 -7.93 -0.55
N LEU A 169 -10.15 -8.46 -1.09
CA LEU A 169 -11.21 -7.63 -1.67
C LEU A 169 -12.03 -6.84 -0.64
N SER A 170 -11.95 -7.21 0.66
CA SER A 170 -12.61 -6.47 1.74
C SER A 170 -11.72 -5.40 2.37
N THR A 171 -10.40 -5.42 2.16
CA THR A 171 -9.47 -4.51 2.83
C THR A 171 -8.98 -3.37 1.94
N VAL A 172 -8.66 -3.64 0.67
CA VAL A 172 -8.15 -2.64 -0.29
C VAL A 172 -9.18 -1.52 -0.48
N GLN A 173 -8.72 -0.28 -0.54
CA GLN A 173 -9.61 0.87 -0.62
C GLN A 173 -10.07 1.11 -2.05
N ARG A 174 -9.23 0.89 -3.06
CA ARG A 174 -9.66 0.93 -4.46
C ARG A 174 -9.39 -0.39 -5.16
N LEU A 175 -10.28 -0.75 -6.07
CA LEU A 175 -10.22 -2.02 -6.78
C LEU A 175 -10.98 -1.92 -8.10
N SER A 176 -10.29 -2.05 -9.21
CA SER A 176 -10.86 -2.31 -10.53
C SER A 176 -10.64 -3.77 -10.90
N TYR A 177 -11.59 -4.32 -11.66
CA TYR A 177 -11.62 -5.71 -12.07
C TYR A 177 -12.01 -5.81 -13.54
N TRP A 178 -11.29 -6.66 -14.27
CA TRP A 178 -11.61 -7.01 -15.65
C TRP A 178 -11.66 -8.53 -15.76
N SER A 179 -12.80 -9.04 -16.22
CA SER A 179 -12.93 -10.47 -16.50
C SER A 179 -12.36 -10.79 -17.88
N GLY A 180 -11.48 -11.79 -17.94
CA GLY A 180 -10.96 -12.29 -19.22
C GLY A 180 -12.06 -12.84 -20.14
N ASP A 181 -13.15 -13.35 -19.58
CA ASP A 181 -14.27 -13.92 -20.35
C ASP A 181 -15.11 -12.84 -21.05
N LEU A 182 -15.20 -11.63 -20.47
CA LEU A 182 -16.02 -10.54 -20.99
C LEU A 182 -15.28 -9.65 -22.00
N HIS A 183 -13.95 -9.63 -21.94
CA HIS A 183 -13.13 -8.71 -22.73
C HIS A 183 -12.25 -9.40 -23.78
N GLY A 184 -12.39 -10.73 -23.97
CA GLY A 184 -11.61 -11.51 -24.92
C GLY A 184 -10.16 -11.72 -24.50
N SER A 185 -9.47 -12.64 -25.17
CA SER A 185 -8.07 -13.01 -24.87
C SER A 185 -7.06 -11.88 -25.12
N GLU A 186 -7.41 -10.84 -25.88
CA GLU A 186 -6.53 -9.70 -26.16
C GLU A 186 -6.17 -8.86 -24.92
N ARG A 187 -7.04 -8.83 -23.89
CA ARG A 187 -6.73 -8.21 -22.58
C ARG A 187 -6.19 -9.20 -21.54
N SER A 188 -5.92 -10.44 -21.95
CA SER A 188 -5.30 -11.45 -21.08
C SER A 188 -3.83 -11.09 -20.82
N GLU A 189 -3.11 -10.57 -21.81
CA GLU A 189 -1.72 -10.19 -21.60
C GLU A 189 -1.62 -9.03 -20.60
N LEU A 190 -0.67 -9.14 -19.66
CA LEU A 190 -0.35 -7.99 -18.82
C LEU A 190 0.05 -6.87 -19.77
N PRO A 191 -0.64 -5.72 -19.72
CA PRO A 191 -0.38 -4.72 -20.71
C PRO A 191 1.09 -4.25 -20.53
N GLU A 192 1.83 -4.12 -21.64
CA GLU A 192 3.24 -3.71 -21.61
C GLU A 192 3.37 -2.34 -20.96
N ILE A 193 4.20 -2.19 -19.91
CA ILE A 193 4.40 -0.90 -19.23
C ILE A 193 4.68 0.18 -20.28
N ASN A 194 3.67 1.00 -20.55
CA ASN A 194 3.73 2.09 -21.49
C ASN A 194 3.03 3.29 -20.87
N ASN A 195 3.19 4.47 -21.47
CA ASN A 195 2.63 5.70 -20.93
C ASN A 195 1.11 5.63 -20.72
N LYS A 196 0.38 4.78 -21.45
CA LYS A 196 -1.07 4.59 -21.28
C LYS A 196 -1.39 3.81 -20.00
N ILE A 197 -0.73 2.68 -19.77
CA ILE A 197 -0.87 1.94 -18.51
C ILE A 197 -0.35 2.77 -17.35
N LEU A 198 0.77 3.48 -17.50
CA LEU A 198 1.28 4.37 -16.45
C LEU A 198 0.30 5.53 -16.15
N ARG A 199 -0.50 5.97 -17.13
CA ARG A 199 -1.61 6.93 -16.94
C ARG A 199 -2.87 6.28 -16.34
N GLU A 200 -3.16 5.02 -16.68
CA GLU A 200 -4.27 4.23 -16.13
C GLU A 200 -3.97 3.69 -14.72
N LEU A 201 -2.69 3.45 -14.42
CA LEU A 201 -2.07 3.19 -13.12
C LEU A 201 -1.88 4.49 -12.35
N HIS A 202 -1.84 5.64 -13.02
CA HIS A 202 -1.94 6.89 -12.32
C HIS A 202 -3.29 6.88 -11.61
N PRO A 203 -3.33 7.13 -10.30
CA PRO A 203 -4.51 6.92 -9.47
C PRO A 203 -5.69 7.87 -9.77
N ILE A 204 -5.74 8.53 -10.93
CA ILE A 204 -6.64 9.66 -11.17
C ILE A 204 -7.36 9.65 -12.53
N ASP A 205 -6.78 9.33 -13.70
CA ASP A 205 -7.47 9.69 -14.98
C ASP A 205 -7.68 8.57 -16.04
N GLY A 206 -7.53 7.29 -15.70
CA GLY A 206 -7.81 6.20 -16.66
C GLY A 206 -8.58 5.01 -16.11
N ALA A 207 -8.35 4.64 -14.85
CA ALA A 207 -9.11 3.60 -14.13
C ALA A 207 -10.28 4.17 -13.30
N PHE A 208 -10.30 5.49 -13.12
CA PHE A 208 -11.28 6.27 -12.38
C PHE A 208 -11.65 7.46 -13.26
N ASP A 209 -12.91 7.85 -13.32
CA ASP A 209 -13.25 9.08 -14.03
C ASP A 209 -12.74 10.32 -13.27
N GLY A 210 -12.79 11.50 -13.90
CA GLY A 210 -12.34 12.77 -13.30
C GLY A 210 -13.08 13.21 -12.03
N ALA A 211 -14.06 12.42 -11.55
CA ALA A 211 -14.70 12.55 -10.24
C ALA A 211 -14.23 11.48 -9.22
N GLY A 212 -13.24 10.67 -9.58
CA GLY A 212 -12.70 9.56 -8.81
C GLY A 212 -13.61 8.32 -8.75
N ARG A 213 -14.60 8.18 -9.64
CA ARG A 213 -15.50 7.00 -9.66
C ARG A 213 -14.81 5.88 -10.42
N VAL A 214 -14.78 4.71 -9.81
CA VAL A 214 -14.04 3.57 -10.30
C VAL A 214 -14.72 2.95 -11.53
N ALA A 215 -13.95 2.58 -12.55
CA ALA A 215 -14.39 1.61 -13.53
C ALA A 215 -14.26 0.19 -12.93
N GLU A 216 -14.95 -0.10 -11.82
CA GLU A 216 -15.11 -1.50 -11.40
C GLU A 216 -16.17 -2.09 -12.33
N TYR A 217 -15.85 -3.15 -13.07
CA TYR A 217 -16.87 -3.93 -13.75
C TYR A 217 -17.13 -5.18 -12.91
N PHE A 218 -17.54 -5.05 -11.64
CA PHE A 218 -18.09 -6.21 -10.95
C PHE A 218 -19.42 -6.56 -11.64
N PRO A 219 -19.56 -7.75 -12.25
CA PRO A 219 -20.80 -8.17 -12.91
C PRO A 219 -21.92 -8.51 -11.91
N ILE A 220 -21.80 -8.02 -10.67
CA ILE A 220 -22.72 -8.29 -9.58
C ILE A 220 -23.73 -7.16 -9.43
N LYS A 221 -23.25 -5.90 -9.27
CA LYS A 221 -24.09 -4.70 -9.07
C LYS A 221 -23.32 -3.42 -9.38
N ASP A 222 -23.88 -2.57 -10.25
CA ASP A 222 -23.34 -1.24 -10.62
C ASP A 222 -23.09 -0.30 -9.43
N THR A 223 -23.83 -0.49 -8.33
CA THR A 223 -23.68 0.34 -7.13
C THR A 223 -22.44 0.00 -6.30
N LEU A 224 -21.89 -1.22 -6.44
CA LEU A 224 -20.61 -1.59 -5.83
C LEU A 224 -19.47 -0.87 -6.54
N ASN A 225 -19.59 -0.78 -7.86
CA ASN A 225 -18.61 -0.18 -8.77
C ASN A 225 -18.38 1.32 -8.56
N LYS A 226 -19.30 2.00 -7.88
CA LYS A 226 -19.24 3.47 -7.65
C LYS A 226 -18.83 3.84 -6.24
N ASP A 227 -18.76 2.88 -5.31
CA ASP A 227 -18.54 3.15 -3.88
C ASP A 227 -17.75 2.01 -3.22
N SER A 228 -16.47 2.30 -2.98
CA SER A 228 -15.55 1.36 -2.34
C SER A 228 -15.99 0.92 -0.93
N LYS A 229 -16.74 1.73 -0.18
CA LYS A 229 -17.28 1.29 1.12
C LYS A 229 -18.34 0.23 0.95
N LYS A 230 -19.22 0.35 -0.06
CA LYS A 230 -20.22 -0.67 -0.38
C LYS A 230 -19.57 -1.95 -0.88
N ARG A 231 -18.55 -1.85 -1.75
CA ARG A 231 -17.76 -3.00 -2.21
C ARG A 231 -17.13 -3.77 -1.03
N ARG A 232 -16.38 -3.08 -0.16
CA ARG A 232 -15.77 -3.70 1.02
C ARG A 232 -16.83 -4.36 1.91
N ARG A 233 -17.95 -3.67 2.18
CA ARG A 233 -19.08 -4.23 2.95
C ARG A 233 -19.72 -5.45 2.31
N PHE A 234 -19.77 -5.53 0.98
CA PHE A 234 -20.24 -6.72 0.28
C PHE A 234 -19.29 -7.91 0.52
N PHE A 235 -17.99 -7.67 0.38
CA PHE A 235 -16.96 -8.67 0.64
C PHE A 235 -16.67 -8.90 2.13
N GLU A 236 -17.30 -8.18 3.07
CA GLU A 236 -17.25 -8.51 4.52
C GLU A 236 -17.81 -9.92 4.80
N LYS A 237 -18.76 -10.37 4.00
CA LYS A 237 -19.43 -11.67 4.19
C LYS A 237 -18.63 -12.80 3.55
N SER A 238 -18.24 -13.79 4.35
CA SER A 238 -17.52 -15.00 3.87
C SER A 238 -18.22 -15.69 2.71
N SER A 239 -19.55 -15.87 2.80
CA SER A 239 -20.33 -16.50 1.72
C SER A 239 -20.34 -15.72 0.40
N ARG A 240 -20.05 -14.41 0.40
CA ARG A 240 -19.88 -13.64 -0.83
C ARG A 240 -18.50 -13.88 -1.43
N ARG A 241 -17.48 -13.91 -0.58
CA ARG A 241 -16.10 -14.19 -0.99
C ARG A 241 -15.92 -15.60 -1.54
N GLN A 242 -16.49 -16.61 -0.89
CA GLN A 242 -16.44 -18.01 -1.35
C GLN A 242 -17.11 -18.23 -2.71
N ARG A 243 -18.11 -17.42 -3.06
CA ARG A 243 -18.79 -17.47 -4.36
C ARG A 243 -18.05 -16.72 -5.47
N TRP A 244 -17.19 -15.77 -5.11
CA TRP A 244 -16.39 -15.03 -6.07
C TRP A 244 -15.15 -15.85 -6.43
N LYS A 245 -15.17 -16.48 -7.60
CA LYS A 245 -14.03 -17.22 -8.14
C LYS A 245 -13.00 -16.26 -8.71
N ILE A 246 -11.74 -16.51 -8.40
CA ILE A 246 -10.61 -15.80 -8.98
C ILE A 246 -10.14 -16.64 -10.15
N LYS A 247 -10.24 -16.13 -11.37
CA LYS A 247 -9.75 -16.84 -12.55
C LYS A 247 -8.34 -16.39 -12.88
N PRO A 248 -7.49 -17.30 -13.40
CA PRO A 248 -6.20 -16.92 -13.93
C PRO A 248 -6.30 -15.80 -14.95
N THR A 249 -7.35 -15.76 -15.77
CA THR A 249 -7.61 -14.76 -16.82
C THR A 249 -8.11 -13.41 -16.32
N ASP A 250 -8.43 -13.29 -15.02
CA ASP A 250 -8.93 -12.05 -14.46
C ASP A 250 -7.79 -11.10 -14.07
N MET A 251 -7.95 -9.83 -14.44
CA MET A 251 -7.04 -8.76 -14.05
C MET A 251 -7.64 -7.93 -12.92
N TYR A 252 -6.80 -7.65 -11.92
CA TYR A 252 -7.14 -6.82 -10.77
C TYR A 252 -6.20 -5.64 -10.72
N ALA A 253 -6.75 -4.43 -10.58
CA ALA A 253 -5.99 -3.24 -10.23
C ALA A 253 -6.45 -2.73 -8.88
N MET A 254 -5.57 -2.76 -7.89
CA MET A 254 -5.91 -2.46 -6.50
C MET A 254 -4.97 -1.40 -5.94
N ASP A 255 -5.51 -0.60 -5.03
CA ASP A 255 -4.73 0.37 -4.27
C ASP A 255 -5.12 0.25 -2.79
N PHE A 256 -4.13 -0.15 -1.98
CA PHE A 256 -4.21 -0.13 -0.54
C PHE A 256 -3.45 1.08 -0.02
N TYR A 257 -4.12 1.92 0.75
CA TYR A 257 -3.47 3.06 1.40
C TYR A 257 -3.90 3.16 2.86
N SER A 258 -3.02 3.69 3.70
CA SER A 258 -3.30 3.89 5.12
C SER A 258 -3.00 5.32 5.55
N PRO A 259 -3.95 6.00 6.22
CA PRO A 259 -3.72 7.28 6.88
C PRO A 259 -3.20 7.12 8.32
N PHE A 260 -2.96 5.89 8.77
CA PHE A 260 -2.75 5.56 10.17
C PHE A 260 -1.35 5.07 10.50
N ILE A 261 -0.53 4.69 9.52
CA ILE A 261 0.84 4.24 9.77
C ILE A 261 1.79 5.16 9.02
N ASP A 262 2.65 5.86 9.77
CA ASP A 262 3.75 6.62 9.20
C ASP A 262 4.95 5.68 9.04
N VAL A 263 5.18 5.26 7.80
CA VAL A 263 6.27 4.33 7.47
C VAL A 263 7.64 5.00 7.47
N ASN A 264 7.74 6.33 7.36
CA ASN A 264 9.03 7.03 7.46
C ASN A 264 9.60 6.96 8.87
N HIS A 265 8.72 6.89 9.87
CA HIS A 265 9.10 6.86 11.28
C HIS A 265 8.66 5.57 11.99
N GLN A 266 8.09 4.62 11.24
CA GLN A 266 7.46 3.39 11.72
C GLN A 266 6.62 3.62 13.00
N CYS A 267 5.60 4.47 12.91
CA CYS A 267 4.70 4.75 14.04
C CYS A 267 3.24 4.78 13.60
N VAL A 268 2.31 4.69 14.56
CA VAL A 268 0.87 4.68 14.28
C VAL A 268 0.23 6.00 14.71
N ARG A 269 -0.52 6.60 13.78
CA ARG A 269 -1.30 7.83 13.97
C ARG A 269 -2.76 7.45 14.18
N MET A 270 -3.27 7.63 15.40
CA MET A 270 -4.69 7.40 15.71
C MET A 270 -5.48 8.71 15.64
N PRO A 271 -6.79 8.68 15.32
CA PRO A 271 -7.64 9.86 15.41
C PRO A 271 -7.70 10.36 16.86
N ASN A 272 -7.18 11.56 17.12
CA ASN A 272 -7.18 12.26 18.41
C ASN A 272 -6.19 11.77 19.48
N ALA A 273 -5.26 10.87 19.13
CA ALA A 273 -4.12 10.52 19.98
C ALA A 273 -2.94 10.08 19.11
N VAL A 274 -1.74 10.60 19.37
CA VAL A 274 -0.51 9.89 18.95
C VAL A 274 -0.28 8.88 20.06
N VAL A 275 -0.71 7.64 19.84
CA VAL A 275 -0.24 6.54 20.68
C VAL A 275 1.25 6.42 20.38
N GLU A 276 2.06 6.22 21.42
CA GLU A 276 3.50 5.95 21.29
C GLU A 276 3.80 5.06 20.07
N PRO A 277 4.99 5.15 19.46
CA PRO A 277 5.40 4.14 18.49
C PRO A 277 5.19 2.79 19.17
N MET A 278 4.23 2.02 18.69
CA MET A 278 3.94 0.76 19.35
C MET A 278 5.24 -0.05 19.35
N PRO A 279 5.65 -0.63 20.48
CA PRO A 279 7.00 -1.19 20.64
C PRO A 279 7.29 -2.40 19.72
N PHE A 280 6.38 -2.76 18.83
CA PHE A 280 6.68 -3.62 17.70
C PHE A 280 7.45 -2.92 16.56
N PHE A 281 7.45 -1.60 16.46
CA PHE A 281 8.29 -0.88 15.49
C PHE A 281 9.65 -0.47 16.06
N ASP A 282 10.16 -1.26 17.01
CA ASP A 282 11.45 -0.98 17.63
C ASP A 282 12.58 -1.47 16.72
N GLY A 283 13.28 -0.49 16.12
CA GLY A 283 14.60 -0.53 15.47
C GLY A 283 14.80 -1.48 14.30
N ASP A 284 14.55 -2.77 14.51
CA ASP A 284 15.00 -3.85 13.65
C ASP A 284 13.85 -4.62 12.99
N MET A 285 12.61 -4.46 13.48
CA MET A 285 11.48 -5.18 12.90
C MET A 285 10.88 -4.41 11.71
N PRO A 286 10.88 -4.98 10.49
CA PRO A 286 10.26 -4.34 9.35
C PRO A 286 8.74 -4.38 9.44
N LEU A 287 8.07 -3.36 8.87
CA LEU A 287 6.64 -3.44 8.57
C LEU A 287 6.48 -4.17 7.24
N ARG A 288 6.01 -5.42 7.32
CA ARG A 288 5.81 -6.25 6.13
C ARG A 288 4.34 -6.42 5.79
N TYR A 289 4.02 -6.24 4.52
CA TYR A 289 2.75 -6.63 3.91
C TYR A 289 2.99 -7.85 3.02
N GLU A 290 2.20 -8.90 3.21
CA GLU A 290 2.20 -10.05 2.30
C GLU A 290 0.81 -10.23 1.70
N CYS A 291 0.75 -10.53 0.42
CA CYS A 291 -0.43 -11.08 -0.22
C CYS A 291 -0.18 -12.57 -0.45
N ARG A 292 -0.96 -13.43 0.21
CA ARG A 292 -0.77 -14.88 0.15
C ARG A 292 -2.08 -15.62 0.34
N THR A 293 -2.08 -16.91 0.07
CA THR A 293 -3.24 -17.76 0.36
C THR A 293 -3.46 -17.89 1.87
N ARG A 294 -4.71 -18.13 2.27
CA ARG A 294 -5.13 -18.25 3.67
C ARG A 294 -4.41 -19.39 4.40
N ASP A 295 -4.09 -20.47 3.69
CA ASP A 295 -3.32 -21.61 4.17
C ASP A 295 -1.80 -21.37 4.17
N GLY A 296 -1.34 -20.23 3.65
CA GLY A 296 0.06 -19.84 3.56
C GLY A 296 0.89 -20.64 2.55
N GLN A 297 0.28 -21.45 1.69
CA GLN A 297 1.01 -22.27 0.71
C GLN A 297 1.59 -21.45 -0.44
N HIS A 298 0.93 -20.37 -0.84
CA HIS A 298 1.33 -19.55 -1.98
C HIS A 298 1.43 -18.09 -1.60
N THR A 299 2.57 -17.46 -1.88
CA THR A 299 2.79 -16.02 -1.73
C THR A 299 2.79 -15.37 -3.11
N PHE A 300 1.95 -14.37 -3.29
CA PHE A 300 1.80 -13.65 -4.56
C PHE A 300 2.79 -12.50 -4.66
N PHE A 301 2.93 -11.73 -3.58
CA PHE A 301 3.90 -10.66 -3.46
C PHE A 301 4.07 -10.21 -2.01
N VAL A 302 5.19 -9.54 -1.76
CA VAL A 302 5.57 -8.96 -0.47
C VAL A 302 6.02 -7.52 -0.67
N VAL A 303 5.58 -6.63 0.23
CA VAL A 303 6.06 -5.24 0.32
C VAL A 303 6.57 -5.00 1.73
N GLN A 304 7.82 -4.59 1.87
CA GLN A 304 8.49 -4.39 3.14
C GLN A 304 8.96 -2.95 3.30
N PHE A 305 8.56 -2.32 4.41
CA PHE A 305 9.08 -1.03 4.85
C PHE A 305 10.01 -1.26 6.04
N GLU A 306 11.26 -0.86 5.92
CA GLU A 306 12.26 -1.04 6.98
C GLU A 306 13.10 0.22 7.16
N LEU A 307 13.43 0.52 8.42
CA LEU A 307 14.40 1.55 8.73
C LEU A 307 15.79 0.91 8.75
N ILE A 308 16.71 1.45 7.97
CA ILE A 308 18.11 1.02 7.98
C ILE A 308 19.00 2.15 8.51
N PRO A 309 20.02 1.84 9.33
CA PRO A 309 20.99 2.85 9.76
C PRO A 309 21.66 3.52 8.55
N SER A 310 21.77 4.85 8.59
CA SER A 310 22.38 5.66 7.53
C SER A 310 23.85 5.28 7.27
N SER A 311 24.53 4.75 8.29
CA SER A 311 25.89 4.19 8.17
C SER A 311 25.94 2.99 7.20
N ARG A 312 24.91 2.15 7.19
CA ARG A 312 24.79 0.96 6.33
C ARG A 312 24.47 1.35 4.88
N VAL A 313 23.74 2.44 4.67
CA VAL A 313 23.42 2.96 3.33
C VAL A 313 24.68 3.27 2.52
N ARG A 314 25.71 3.84 3.16
CA ARG A 314 26.98 4.18 2.49
C ARG A 314 27.70 2.96 1.92
N GLN A 315 27.47 1.78 2.49
CA GLN A 315 28.06 0.51 2.05
C GLN A 315 27.24 -0.13 0.91
N LEU A 316 25.94 0.17 0.84
CA LEU A 316 25.04 -0.33 -0.20
C LEU A 316 25.11 0.48 -1.50
N ARG A 317 25.62 1.73 -1.46
CA ARG A 317 25.90 2.51 -2.66
C ARG A 317 27.13 1.92 -3.37
N PRO A 318 27.05 1.53 -4.65
CA PRO A 318 28.24 1.12 -5.40
C PRO A 318 29.31 2.20 -5.34
N ARG A 319 30.58 1.82 -5.14
CA ARG A 319 31.72 2.74 -5.25
C ARG A 319 31.68 3.40 -6.63
N GLN A 320 31.34 4.69 -6.67
CA GLN A 320 31.37 5.48 -7.89
C GLN A 320 32.82 5.63 -8.38
N ASN A 321 33.25 4.81 -9.33
CA ASN A 321 34.30 5.21 -10.25
C ASN A 321 33.65 6.10 -11.32
N ARG A 322 33.95 7.40 -11.27
CA ARG A 322 33.66 8.41 -12.32
C ARG A 322 34.61 8.19 -13.53
N PRO A 323 34.29 8.65 -14.76
CA PRO A 323 33.54 9.87 -15.05
C PRO A 323 32.26 9.69 -15.87
N SER A 324 31.40 10.70 -15.72
CA SER A 324 30.14 10.91 -16.41
C SER A 324 30.25 10.71 -17.91
N ARG A 325 29.51 9.74 -18.46
CA ARG A 325 28.89 9.97 -19.78
C ARG A 325 27.77 10.96 -19.55
N ALA A 326 27.97 12.19 -20.02
CA ALA A 326 26.89 13.15 -20.19
C ALA A 326 25.72 12.40 -20.85
N TYR A 327 24.55 12.53 -20.25
CA TYR A 327 23.28 12.09 -20.81
C TYR A 327 23.25 12.52 -22.28
N ARG A 328 23.39 11.55 -23.20
CA ARG A 328 23.10 11.77 -24.61
C ARG A 328 21.58 11.77 -24.67
N ASP A 329 21.03 12.97 -24.67
CA ASP A 329 19.69 13.27 -25.15
C ASP A 329 19.40 12.35 -26.35
N SER A 330 18.53 11.36 -26.13
CA SER A 330 18.24 10.29 -27.09
C SER A 330 17.30 10.76 -28.20
N GLY A 331 17.06 12.08 -28.32
CA GLY A 331 16.14 12.67 -29.28
C GLY A 331 14.66 12.47 -28.91
N TYR A 332 14.37 11.66 -27.90
CA TYR A 332 13.01 11.39 -27.40
C TYR A 332 12.33 12.61 -26.76
N GLU A 333 13.09 13.62 -26.29
CA GLU A 333 12.51 14.83 -25.69
C GLU A 333 11.96 15.81 -26.73
N ARG A 334 12.40 15.77 -28.00
CA ARG A 334 11.89 16.71 -29.03
C ARG A 334 10.50 16.37 -29.54
N GLU A 335 10.11 15.10 -29.55
CA GLU A 335 8.77 14.70 -30.00
C GLU A 335 7.66 14.93 -28.95
N ILE A 336 8.03 15.23 -27.69
CA ILE A 336 7.06 15.34 -26.58
C ILE A 336 6.71 16.81 -26.25
N LEU A 337 7.58 17.76 -26.59
CA LEU A 337 7.40 19.18 -26.25
C LEU A 337 6.79 20.02 -27.38
N ASP A 338 6.81 19.54 -28.62
CA ASP A 338 6.10 20.21 -29.70
C ASP A 338 4.62 19.77 -29.66
N PRO A 339 3.67 20.70 -29.42
CA PRO A 339 2.26 20.36 -29.57
C PRO A 339 2.01 19.92 -31.02
N PRO A 340 1.19 18.88 -31.26
CA PRO A 340 0.85 18.48 -32.62
C PRO A 340 0.28 19.71 -33.36
N PRO A 341 0.63 19.92 -34.64
CA PRO A 341 0.11 21.04 -35.40
C PRO A 341 -1.42 21.01 -35.33
N PRO A 342 -2.07 22.17 -35.17
CA PRO A 342 -3.52 22.22 -35.01
C PRO A 342 -4.18 21.52 -36.20
N TYR A 343 -5.05 20.56 -35.90
CA TYR A 343 -5.90 19.92 -36.90
C TYR A 343 -6.69 21.02 -37.62
N THR A 344 -6.33 21.27 -38.88
CA THR A 344 -7.20 21.99 -39.80
C THR A 344 -8.33 21.05 -40.16
N GLU A 345 -9.55 21.36 -39.71
CA GLU A 345 -10.76 20.76 -40.25
C GLU A 345 -10.97 21.23 -41.70
N GLU A 346 -11.56 20.33 -42.50
CA GLU A 346 -12.16 20.52 -43.83
C GLU A 346 -11.18 20.41 -45.02
N ALA A 347 -11.48 19.69 -46.12
CA ALA A 347 -12.71 19.11 -46.64
C ALA A 347 -12.41 17.89 -47.54
#